data_AF-A0A8T1WGF5-F1
#
_entry.id   AF-A0A8T1WGF5-F1
#
_cell.length_a   1.000
_cell.length_b   1.000
_cell.length_c   1.000
_cell.angle_alpha   90.00
_cell.angle_beta   90.00
_cell.angle_gamma   90.00
#
_symmetry.space_group_name_H-M   'P 1'
#
loop_
_entity.id
_entity.type
_entity.pdbx_description
1 polymer ?
#
loop_
_entity_poly.entity_id
_entity_poly.type
_entity_poly.pdbx_seq_one_letter_code
_entity_poly.pdbx_strand_id
1 'polypeptide(L)'
;MITLIYEQYDELFPIENGSTTQANIDEVYCLSFVMPKCLVRLSRHPNPQRFQREESGIFDSLVHEEPLGTYHDLEKDQTYFVVVEQEADQLRRDQEATKSRWGDELQKQKKEKDDGRGFETCSCIYGNPCVDEYGCRDWHSRFAIATNNGWKGF
;
A
#
# COMPACT_ATOMS: atom_id res chain seq x y z
N MET A 1 21.74 -23.63 -15.45
CA MET A 1 20.39 -23.13 -15.16
C MET A 1 20.55 -22.02 -14.13
N ILE A 2 19.54 -21.22 -13.90
CA ILE A 2 19.53 -20.24 -12.80
C ILE A 2 18.32 -20.50 -11.92
N THR A 3 18.40 -20.14 -10.65
CA THR A 3 17.25 -20.17 -9.75
C THR A 3 16.64 -18.78 -9.71
N LEU A 4 15.37 -18.66 -10.10
CA LEU A 4 14.62 -17.42 -9.90
C LEU A 4 13.71 -17.60 -8.69
N ILE A 5 13.73 -16.61 -7.81
CA ILE A 5 12.84 -16.54 -6.65
C ILE A 5 11.83 -15.44 -6.90
N TYR A 6 10.56 -15.84 -7.00
CA TYR A 6 9.42 -14.94 -7.01
C TYR A 6 8.61 -15.13 -5.73
N GLU A 7 8.68 -14.15 -4.83
CA GLU A 7 8.08 -14.22 -3.48
C GLU A 7 8.53 -15.46 -2.68
N GLN A 8 7.68 -16.50 -2.64
CA GLN A 8 7.92 -17.77 -1.95
C GLN A 8 8.27 -18.93 -2.89
N TYR A 9 8.17 -18.71 -4.21
CA TYR A 9 8.39 -19.73 -5.22
C TYR A 9 9.83 -19.64 -5.74
N ASP A 10 10.53 -20.76 -5.71
CA ASP A 10 11.83 -20.95 -6.35
C ASP A 10 11.69 -21.88 -7.56
N GLU A 11 12.06 -21.40 -8.74
CA GLU A 11 11.97 -22.17 -9.97
C GLU A 11 13.30 -22.12 -10.73
N LEU A 12 13.58 -23.18 -11.49
CA LEU A 12 14.81 -23.31 -12.26
C LEU A 12 14.56 -22.93 -13.72
N PHE A 13 15.31 -21.94 -14.20
CA PHE A 13 15.20 -21.45 -15.57
C PHE A 13 16.43 -21.85 -16.40
N PRO A 14 16.21 -22.29 -17.65
CA PRO A 14 17.29 -22.42 -18.61
C PRO A 14 17.83 -21.02 -18.95
N ILE A 15 19.15 -20.93 -19.11
CA ILE A 15 19.82 -19.75 -19.65
C ILE A 15 20.54 -20.14 -20.93
N GLU A 16 20.46 -19.29 -21.95
CA GLU A 16 21.17 -19.46 -23.21
C GLU A 16 22.19 -18.33 -23.34
N ASN A 17 23.48 -18.68 -23.44
CA ASN A 17 24.59 -17.73 -23.52
C ASN A 17 24.62 -16.67 -22.40
N GLY A 18 24.22 -17.03 -21.18
CA GLY A 18 24.16 -16.08 -20.05
C GLY A 18 23.01 -15.08 -20.15
N SER A 19 22.00 -15.38 -20.97
CA SER A 19 20.81 -14.55 -21.14
C SER A 19 19.52 -15.36 -20.93
N THR A 20 18.47 -14.66 -20.53
CA THR A 20 17.09 -15.17 -20.52
C THR A 20 16.13 -14.04 -20.88
N THR A 21 14.90 -14.39 -21.22
CA THR A 21 13.87 -13.42 -21.63
C THR A 21 12.70 -13.42 -20.66
N GLN A 22 12.01 -12.29 -20.59
CA GLN A 22 10.77 -12.14 -19.84
C GLN A 22 9.72 -13.14 -20.31
N ALA A 23 9.67 -13.45 -21.61
CA ALA A 23 8.74 -14.45 -22.15
C ALA A 23 8.95 -15.84 -21.50
N ASN A 24 10.20 -16.28 -21.36
CA ASN A 24 10.51 -17.56 -20.70
C ASN A 24 10.10 -17.56 -19.22
N ILE A 25 10.27 -16.43 -18.53
CA ILE A 25 9.86 -16.28 -17.13
C ILE A 25 8.33 -16.29 -17.01
N ASP A 26 7.67 -15.60 -17.94
CA ASP A 26 6.22 -15.45 -17.99
C ASP A 26 5.50 -16.76 -18.36
N GLU A 27 6.11 -17.64 -19.15
CA GLU A 27 5.58 -18.98 -19.43
C GLU A 27 5.44 -19.84 -18.16
N VAL A 28 6.31 -19.63 -17.16
CA VAL A 28 6.29 -20.40 -15.91
C VAL A 28 5.46 -19.71 -14.85
N TYR A 29 5.72 -18.43 -14.59
CA TYR A 29 5.04 -17.67 -13.53
C TYR A 29 3.71 -17.04 -13.94
N CYS A 30 3.38 -17.02 -15.24
CA CYS A 30 2.15 -16.43 -15.78
C CYS A 30 1.87 -15.01 -15.26
N LEU A 31 2.92 -14.18 -15.12
CA LEU A 31 2.81 -12.86 -14.50
C LEU A 31 1.95 -11.90 -15.32
N SER A 32 2.06 -11.96 -16.65
CA SER A 32 1.29 -11.14 -17.59
C SER A 32 -0.21 -11.48 -17.59
N PHE A 33 -0.56 -12.73 -17.24
CA PHE A 33 -1.95 -13.16 -17.12
C PHE A 33 -2.61 -12.57 -15.87
N VAL A 34 -1.88 -12.52 -14.76
CA VAL A 34 -2.37 -11.94 -13.49
C VAL A 34 -2.29 -10.41 -13.51
N MET A 35 -1.24 -9.85 -14.13
CA MET A 35 -0.98 -8.42 -14.22
C MET A 35 -0.66 -8.03 -15.67
N PRO A 36 -1.66 -7.63 -16.46
CA PRO A 36 -1.44 -7.23 -17.84
C PRO A 36 -0.51 -6.00 -17.91
N LYS A 37 0.43 -6.01 -18.85
CA LYS A 37 1.45 -4.95 -19.05
C LYS A 37 2.41 -4.76 -17.87
N CYS A 38 2.69 -5.82 -17.12
CA CYS A 38 3.76 -5.79 -16.12
C CYS A 38 5.15 -5.83 -16.76
N LEU A 39 6.09 -5.09 -16.16
CA LEU A 39 7.51 -5.17 -16.45
C LEU A 39 8.16 -6.10 -15.43
N VAL A 40 8.77 -7.18 -15.91
CA VAL A 40 9.52 -8.09 -15.06
C VAL A 40 10.97 -7.65 -15.06
N ARG A 41 11.56 -7.49 -13.89
CA ARG A 41 12.98 -7.20 -13.69
C ARG A 41 13.62 -8.26 -12.82
N LEU A 42 14.93 -8.46 -12.99
CA LEU A 42 15.71 -9.37 -12.14
C LEU A 42 16.64 -8.60 -11.21
N SER A 43 16.70 -9.02 -9.96
CA SER A 43 17.57 -8.47 -8.92
C SER A 43 18.53 -9.55 -8.41
N ARG A 44 19.76 -9.16 -8.07
CA ARG A 44 20.77 -10.02 -7.40
C ARG A 44 20.49 -10.18 -5.91
N HIS A 45 19.66 -9.30 -5.34
CA HIS A 45 19.37 -9.26 -3.92
C HIS A 45 17.87 -9.32 -3.64
N PRO A 46 17.46 -9.83 -2.46
CA PRO A 46 16.07 -9.78 -2.00
C PRO A 46 15.57 -8.34 -1.89
N ASN A 47 14.26 -8.13 -2.05
CA ASN A 47 13.62 -6.80 -1.98
C ASN A 47 14.03 -5.96 -0.75
N PRO A 48 14.05 -6.48 0.50
CA PRO A 48 14.49 -5.70 1.65
C PRO A 48 15.92 -5.15 1.53
N GLN A 49 16.84 -5.97 1.01
CA GLN A 49 18.24 -5.56 0.83
C GLN A 49 18.39 -4.61 -0.37
N ARG A 50 17.61 -4.83 -1.44
CA ARG A 50 17.56 -3.91 -2.59
C ARG A 50 17.16 -2.51 -2.14
N PHE A 51 16.07 -2.39 -1.38
CA PHE A 51 15.59 -1.09 -0.89
C PHE A 51 16.64 -0.39 0.00
N GLN A 52 17.27 -1.12 0.92
CA GLN A 52 18.34 -0.56 1.76
C GLN A 52 19.54 -0.04 0.95
N ARG A 53 19.91 -0.75 -0.13
CA ARG A 53 20.99 -0.33 -1.03
C ARG A 53 20.62 0.90 -1.85
N GLU A 54 19.40 0.93 -2.39
CA GLU A 54 18.86 2.08 -3.12
C GLU A 54 18.76 3.32 -2.23
N GLU A 55 18.31 3.17 -0.98
CA GLU A 55 18.32 4.24 0.03
C GLU A 55 19.74 4.74 0.35
N SER A 56 20.73 3.84 0.28
CA SER A 56 22.15 4.18 0.43
C SER A 56 22.78 4.77 -0.84
N GLY A 57 22.00 4.95 -1.92
CA GLY A 57 22.45 5.48 -3.21
C GLY A 57 23.16 4.48 -4.12
N ILE A 58 23.08 3.18 -3.82
CA ILE A 58 23.71 2.10 -4.59
C ILE A 58 22.63 1.40 -5.43
N PHE A 59 22.69 1.58 -6.75
CA PHE A 59 21.72 1.02 -7.71
C PHE A 59 22.32 -0.17 -8.51
N ASP A 60 23.13 -1.00 -7.87
CA ASP A 60 23.83 -2.14 -8.49
C ASP A 60 23.04 -3.46 -8.46
N SER A 61 21.86 -3.43 -7.85
CA SER A 61 21.16 -4.64 -7.47
C SER A 61 20.36 -5.26 -8.62
N LEU A 62 19.98 -4.47 -9.63
CA LEU A 62 19.24 -4.94 -10.80
C LEU A 62 20.19 -5.51 -11.86
N VAL A 63 19.75 -6.59 -12.50
CA VAL A 63 20.44 -7.21 -13.64
C VAL A 63 20.30 -6.30 -14.86
N HIS A 64 21.33 -6.30 -15.71
CA HIS A 64 21.33 -5.50 -16.92
C HIS A 64 20.33 -6.05 -17.95
N GLU A 65 19.55 -5.14 -18.54
CA GLU A 65 18.51 -5.45 -19.52
C GLU A 65 18.70 -4.62 -20.80
N GLU A 66 19.02 -5.27 -21.92
CA GLU A 66 19.17 -4.59 -23.21
C GLU A 66 18.88 -5.56 -24.38
N PRO A 67 17.68 -5.54 -25.02
CA PRO A 67 16.52 -4.67 -24.79
C PRO A 67 15.69 -5.06 -23.55
N LEU A 68 14.74 -4.21 -23.14
CA LEU A 68 13.85 -4.45 -21.99
C LEU A 68 13.18 -5.83 -22.07
N GLY A 69 13.21 -6.56 -20.95
CA GLY A 69 12.74 -7.95 -20.89
C GLY A 69 13.71 -8.97 -21.46
N THR A 70 14.93 -8.58 -21.82
CA THR A 70 16.05 -9.51 -22.11
C THR A 70 17.16 -9.25 -21.11
N TYR A 71 17.41 -10.21 -20.23
CA TYR A 71 18.39 -10.10 -19.16
C TYR A 71 19.71 -10.69 -19.62
N HIS A 72 20.79 -9.95 -19.41
CA HIS A 72 22.15 -10.37 -19.74
C HIS A 72 23.00 -10.56 -18.48
N ASP A 73 24.20 -11.11 -18.67
CA ASP A 73 25.18 -11.34 -17.59
C ASP A 73 24.66 -12.24 -16.47
N LEU A 74 23.85 -13.24 -16.82
CA LEU A 74 23.36 -14.25 -15.90
C LEU A 74 24.40 -15.35 -15.71
N GLU A 75 24.75 -15.59 -14.46
CA GLU A 75 25.71 -16.61 -14.06
C GLU A 75 25.00 -17.93 -13.81
N LYS A 76 25.60 -19.02 -14.30
CA LYS A 76 25.06 -20.37 -14.13
C LYS A 76 25.07 -20.75 -12.65
N ASP A 77 23.99 -21.39 -12.21
CA ASP A 77 23.77 -21.92 -10.87
C ASP A 77 23.69 -20.82 -9.78
N GLN A 78 23.41 -19.58 -10.22
CA GLN A 78 23.18 -18.43 -9.36
C GLN A 78 21.69 -18.19 -9.11
N THR A 79 21.38 -17.59 -7.96
CA THR A 79 20.03 -17.20 -7.57
C THR A 79 19.76 -15.73 -7.84
N TYR A 80 18.63 -15.44 -8.48
CA TYR A 80 18.13 -14.08 -8.73
C TYR A 80 16.70 -13.94 -8.21
N PHE A 81 16.30 -12.71 -7.92
CA PHE A 81 14.99 -12.36 -7.39
C PHE A 81 14.18 -11.63 -8.43
N VAL A 82 12.95 -12.08 -8.67
CA VAL A 82 12.03 -11.49 -9.64
C VAL A 82 11.35 -10.29 -9.00
N VAL A 83 11.48 -9.12 -9.62
CA VAL A 83 10.84 -7.87 -9.24
C VAL A 83 9.87 -7.49 -10.32
N VAL A 84 8.58 -7.37 -9.98
CA VAL A 84 7.56 -7.01 -10.96
C VAL A 84 7.14 -5.56 -10.73
N GLU A 85 7.28 -4.74 -11.76
CA GLU A 85 6.88 -3.34 -11.76
C GLU A 85 5.67 -3.15 -12.67
N GLN A 86 4.68 -2.36 -12.23
CA GLN A 86 3.61 -1.92 -13.12
C GLN A 86 4.09 -0.78 -14.01
N GLU A 87 3.69 -0.80 -15.28
CA GLU A 87 3.92 0.29 -16.21
C GLU A 87 3.35 1.61 -15.63
N ALA A 88 4.21 2.61 -15.45
CA ALA A 88 3.90 3.85 -14.74
C ALA A 88 2.68 4.61 -15.31
N ASP A 89 2.41 4.48 -16.61
CA ASP A 89 1.24 5.10 -17.28
C ASP A 89 -0.07 4.34 -17.06
N GLN A 90 -0.05 3.06 -16.69
CA GLN A 90 -1.23 2.36 -16.20
C GLN A 90 -1.48 2.72 -14.74
N LEU A 91 -0.44 2.70 -13.89
CA LEU A 91 -0.57 3.05 -12.48
C LEU A 91 -1.18 4.44 -12.27
N ARG A 92 -0.76 5.44 -13.06
CA ARG A 92 -1.34 6.79 -13.00
C ARG A 92 -2.82 6.81 -13.42
N ARG A 93 -3.18 6.12 -14.52
CA ARG A 93 -4.56 6.05 -15.00
C ARG A 93 -5.47 5.30 -14.02
N ASP A 94 -4.99 4.22 -13.43
CA ASP A 94 -5.75 3.43 -12.46
C ASP A 94 -5.90 4.15 -11.13
N GLN A 95 -4.88 4.88 -10.67
CA GLN A 95 -4.98 5.78 -9.52
C GLN A 95 -5.97 6.92 -9.78
N GLU A 96 -5.96 7.52 -10.97
CA GLU A 96 -6.93 8.56 -11.38
C GLU A 96 -8.36 8.01 -11.50
N ALA A 97 -8.52 6.83 -12.08
CA ALA A 97 -9.82 6.15 -12.19
C ALA A 97 -10.36 5.74 -10.81
N THR A 98 -9.49 5.30 -9.90
CA THR A 98 -9.87 4.92 -8.52
C THR A 98 -10.24 6.15 -7.71
N LYS A 99 -9.45 7.24 -7.78
CA LYS A 99 -9.81 8.54 -7.17
C LYS A 99 -11.14 9.07 -7.71
N SER A 100 -11.43 8.87 -8.98
CA SER A 100 -12.69 9.32 -9.59
C SER A 100 -13.88 8.45 -9.17
N ARG A 101 -13.71 7.13 -9.01
CA ARG A 101 -14.78 6.21 -8.60
C ARG A 101 -15.09 6.27 -7.11
N TRP A 102 -14.07 6.40 -6.28
CA TRP A 102 -14.20 6.38 -4.81
C TRP A 102 -14.10 7.77 -4.18
N GLY A 103 -13.87 8.84 -4.96
CA GLY A 103 -13.79 10.20 -4.46
C GLY A 103 -15.06 10.64 -3.72
N ASP A 104 -16.23 10.30 -4.27
CA ASP A 104 -17.53 10.63 -3.66
C ASP A 104 -17.82 9.78 -2.41
N GLU A 105 -17.37 8.52 -2.38
CA GLU A 105 -17.57 7.58 -1.27
C GLU A 105 -16.61 7.88 -0.10
N LEU A 106 -15.37 8.26 -0.38
CA LEU A 106 -14.40 8.79 0.59
C LEU A 106 -14.83 10.17 1.13
N GLN A 107 -15.45 11.03 0.30
CA GLN A 107 -16.06 12.27 0.78
C GLN A 107 -17.30 12.00 1.64
N LYS A 108 -18.12 11.00 1.30
CA LYS A 108 -19.25 10.56 2.14
C LYS A 108 -18.77 10.01 3.47
N GLN A 109 -17.76 9.14 3.53
CA GLN A 109 -17.20 8.67 4.82
C GLN A 109 -16.54 9.79 5.65
N LYS A 110 -15.98 10.83 5.01
CA LYS A 110 -15.49 12.02 5.72
C LYS A 110 -16.60 12.93 6.25
N LYS A 111 -17.77 12.93 5.62
CA LYS A 111 -18.99 13.59 6.13
C LYS A 111 -19.75 12.71 7.14
N GLU A 112 -19.62 11.39 7.01
CA GLU A 112 -19.96 10.26 7.90
C GLU A 112 -19.29 10.26 9.29
N LYS A 113 -18.94 11.43 9.85
CA LYS A 113 -18.49 11.57 11.25
C LYS A 113 -19.29 12.65 11.97
N ASP A 114 -20.58 12.68 11.71
CA ASP A 114 -21.53 13.36 12.58
C ASP A 114 -22.80 12.52 12.64
N ASP A 115 -22.73 11.45 13.45
CA ASP A 115 -23.67 10.34 13.40
C ASP A 115 -25.04 10.67 14.00
N GLY A 116 -25.31 11.92 14.41
CA GLY A 116 -26.67 12.47 14.57
C GLY A 116 -27.68 11.71 15.46
N ARG A 117 -27.27 10.63 16.16
CA ARG A 117 -28.05 9.79 17.07
C ARG A 117 -27.04 9.22 18.06
N GLY A 118 -27.14 9.49 19.36
CA GLY A 118 -28.22 8.97 20.18
C GLY A 118 -27.66 7.97 21.21
N PHE A 119 -26.50 8.26 21.80
CA PHE A 119 -26.28 7.80 23.17
C PHE A 119 -27.17 8.66 24.03
N GLU A 120 -27.86 8.07 25.01
CA GLU A 120 -28.54 8.78 26.10
C GLU A 120 -27.48 9.52 26.92
N THR A 121 -26.94 10.56 26.29
CA THR A 121 -25.85 11.38 26.78
C THR A 121 -26.49 12.38 27.72
N CYS A 122 -26.05 12.37 28.97
CA CYS A 122 -26.40 13.42 29.89
C CYS A 122 -26.02 14.75 29.22
N SER A 123 -26.98 15.66 29.09
CA SER A 123 -26.77 16.92 28.40
C SER A 123 -26.81 18.04 29.45
N CYS A 124 -25.66 18.70 29.60
CA CYS A 124 -25.47 19.72 30.62
C CYS A 124 -26.21 21.04 30.26
N ILE A 125 -27.04 21.01 29.20
CA ILE A 125 -27.92 22.08 28.75
C ILE A 125 -29.29 22.07 29.45
N TYR A 126 -29.72 20.92 30.00
CA TYR A 126 -31.03 20.78 30.67
C TYR A 126 -30.89 20.71 32.20
N GLY A 127 -30.02 21.55 32.77
CA GLY A 127 -29.85 21.67 34.21
C GLY A 127 -28.47 21.19 34.68
N ASN A 128 -28.43 20.09 35.42
CA ASN A 128 -27.24 19.66 36.15
C ASN A 128 -26.08 19.23 35.23
N PRO A 129 -24.82 19.44 35.67
CA PRO A 129 -23.65 19.01 34.92
C PRO A 129 -23.61 17.49 34.80
N CYS A 130 -23.06 17.06 33.67
CA CYS A 130 -22.97 15.65 33.33
C CYS A 130 -22.00 14.90 34.26
N VAL A 131 -22.36 13.67 34.65
CA VAL A 131 -21.60 12.87 35.62
C VAL A 131 -20.73 11.80 34.94
N ASP A 132 -21.08 11.42 33.71
CA ASP A 132 -20.32 10.46 32.90
C ASP A 132 -19.51 11.19 31.83
N GLU A 133 -18.20 10.90 31.77
CA GLU A 133 -17.27 11.44 30.78
C GLU A 133 -17.55 10.92 29.38
N TYR A 134 -17.89 9.63 29.26
CA TYR A 134 -18.14 8.98 27.98
C TYR A 134 -19.51 9.35 27.42
N GLY A 135 -20.41 9.83 28.28
CA GLY A 135 -21.74 10.31 27.94
C GLY A 135 -21.83 11.83 27.79
N CYS A 136 -20.74 12.59 27.84
CA CYS A 136 -20.78 14.06 27.79
C CYS A 136 -20.06 14.58 26.55
N ARG A 137 -20.77 15.37 25.73
CA ARG A 137 -20.20 16.00 24.52
C ARG A 137 -19.03 16.93 24.84
N ASP A 138 -19.12 17.67 25.95
CA ASP A 138 -18.14 18.68 26.38
C ASP A 138 -17.76 18.48 27.85
N TRP A 139 -17.18 17.31 28.16
CA TRP A 139 -16.85 16.92 29.54
C TRP A 139 -16.04 17.98 30.31
N HIS A 140 -15.03 18.56 29.68
CA HIS A 140 -14.16 19.56 30.32
C HIS A 140 -14.87 20.88 30.62
N SER A 141 -15.92 21.21 29.85
CA SER A 141 -16.68 22.46 29.96
C SER A 141 -18.05 22.28 30.62
N ARG A 142 -18.38 21.08 31.08
CA ARG A 142 -19.72 20.72 31.58
C ARG A 142 -20.27 21.63 32.67
N PHE A 143 -19.42 22.09 33.59
CA PHE A 143 -19.83 22.98 34.67
C PHE A 143 -20.14 24.39 34.17
N ALA A 144 -19.31 24.92 33.27
CA ALA A 144 -19.55 26.22 32.66
C ALA A 144 -20.83 26.21 31.81
N ILE A 145 -21.06 25.13 31.06
CA ILE A 145 -22.27 24.95 30.25
C ILE A 145 -23.50 24.84 31.16
N ALA A 146 -23.45 24.04 32.23
CA ALA A 146 -24.55 23.90 33.18
C ALA A 146 -24.89 25.23 33.88
N THR A 147 -23.88 25.97 34.34
CA THR A 147 -24.09 27.28 34.97
C THR A 147 -24.74 28.29 34.02
N ASN A 148 -24.29 28.32 32.76
CA ASN A 148 -24.91 29.18 31.75
C ASN A 148 -26.36 28.78 31.44
N ASN A 149 -26.75 27.53 31.68
CA ASN A 149 -28.09 27.01 31.46
C ASN A 149 -28.92 26.92 32.76
N GLY A 150 -28.51 27.61 33.82
CA GLY A 150 -29.33 27.80 35.03
C GLY A 150 -29.01 26.87 36.20
N TRP A 151 -27.94 26.08 36.13
CA TRP A 151 -27.45 25.32 37.29
C TRP A 151 -26.79 26.25 38.32
N LYS A 152 -27.22 26.14 39.58
CA LYS A 152 -26.85 27.08 40.64
C LYS A 152 -25.69 26.60 41.54
N GLY A 153 -25.12 25.43 41.26
CA GLY A 153 -23.86 25.00 41.90
C GLY A 153 -23.97 24.48 43.34
N PHE A 154 -25.15 24.05 43.78
CA PHE A 154 -25.40 23.50 45.12
C PHE A 154 -26.17 22.19 45.08
#